data_AF-A0A7S0NR04-F1
#
_entry.id   AF-A0A7S0NR04-F1
#
_cell.length_a   1.000
_cell.length_b   1.000
_cell.length_c   1.000
_cell.angle_alpha   90.00
_cell.angle_beta   90.00
_cell.angle_gamma   90.00
#
_symmetry.space_group_name_H-M   'P 1'
#
loop_
_entity.id
_entity.type
_entity.pdbx_description
1 polymer ?
#
loop_
_entity_poly.entity_id
_entity_poly.type
_entity_poly.pdbx_seq_one_letter_code
_entity_poly.pdbx_strand_id
1 'polypeptide(L)'
;HLCSAQLPTTLTAEQSMVIGTAGMTAMMCVLHLERAGELRPSHGPVLVTGAAGGLGQIAVALLSARGFEVVASTGRAEQQEAHLRRLGAAEVVGRLEPPSGPLGKQRWAGVVDSVGGTTLASAITQTMYRGAVASTGVAGGGDLSATVFPFILRGVRLLGVDSTLPWNVDGYPADKERWRGWRDERRLLWELLAESLSPEALSLVHSDTIGLADVPDYAPKILKGGIAGRVLVDVGGVRS
;
A
#
# COMPACT_ATOMS: atom_id res chain seq x y z
N HIS A 1 9.08 -0.02 25.10
CA HIS A 1 10.40 0.28 24.52
C HIS A 1 10.76 -0.57 23.29
N LEU A 2 10.38 -1.85 23.20
CA LEU A 2 10.72 -2.68 22.02
C LEU A 2 9.82 -2.42 20.80
N CYS A 3 8.59 -1.92 21.00
CA CYS A 3 7.67 -1.56 19.91
C CYS A 3 7.84 -0.13 19.37
N SER A 4 8.78 0.65 19.92
CA SER A 4 9.05 2.03 19.51
C SER A 4 10.28 2.11 18.62
N ALA A 5 10.12 2.62 17.40
CA ALA A 5 11.22 3.03 16.53
C ALA A 5 11.49 4.52 16.71
N GLN A 6 12.75 4.94 16.62
CA GLN A 6 13.10 6.35 16.64
C GLN A 6 12.70 6.97 15.29
N LEU A 7 11.98 8.08 15.32
CA LEU A 7 11.59 8.81 14.11
C LEU A 7 12.85 9.41 13.46
N PRO A 8 13.04 9.28 12.13
CA PRO A 8 14.06 10.02 11.41
C PRO A 8 13.93 11.52 11.66
N THR A 9 15.05 12.21 11.87
CA THR A 9 15.06 13.66 12.17
C THR A 9 14.55 14.53 11.02
N THR A 10 14.45 13.96 9.82
CA THR A 10 13.91 14.60 8.62
C THR A 10 12.37 14.60 8.57
N LEU A 11 11.70 13.86 9.46
CA LEU A 11 10.24 13.80 9.54
C LEU A 11 9.74 14.48 10.81
N THR A 12 8.71 15.31 10.65
CA THR A 12 7.93 15.82 11.78
C THR A 12 6.99 14.75 12.33
N ALA A 13 6.52 14.93 13.57
CA ALA A 13 5.52 14.04 14.16
C ALA A 13 4.23 13.99 13.30
N GLU A 14 3.80 15.12 12.75
CA GLU A 14 2.65 15.21 11.85
C GLU A 14 2.86 14.37 10.58
N GLN A 15 3.98 14.57 9.88
CA GLN A 15 4.33 13.79 8.68
C GLN A 15 4.43 12.28 9.00
N SER A 16 4.95 11.93 10.18
CA SER A 16 4.98 10.54 10.61
C SER A 16 3.57 9.94 10.74
N MET A 17 2.57 10.72 11.18
CA MET A 17 1.19 10.25 11.28
C MET A 17 0.47 10.24 9.93
N VAL A 18 0.86 11.11 8.99
CA VAL A 18 0.39 11.05 7.60
C VAL A 18 0.82 9.72 6.98
N ILE A 19 2.09 9.35 7.17
CA ILE A 19 2.61 8.04 6.76
C ILE A 19 1.89 6.93 7.53
N GLY A 20 2.04 6.91 8.85
CA GLY A 20 1.50 5.91 9.78
C GLY A 20 1.60 4.47 9.28
N THR A 21 0.64 3.64 9.68
CA THR A 21 0.62 2.23 9.27
C THR A 21 0.49 2.08 7.76
N ALA A 22 -0.42 2.81 7.10
CA ALA A 22 -0.62 2.61 5.65
C ALA A 22 0.63 2.91 4.82
N GLY A 23 1.44 3.90 5.21
CA GLY A 23 2.69 4.21 4.53
C GLY A 23 3.78 3.18 4.78
N MET A 24 3.91 2.68 6.02
CA MET A 24 4.79 1.53 6.30
C MET A 24 4.38 0.31 5.47
N THR A 25 3.10 -0.04 5.44
CA THR A 25 2.59 -1.15 4.65
C THR A 25 2.84 -0.94 3.15
N ALA A 26 2.64 0.28 2.63
CA ALA A 26 2.94 0.61 1.23
C ALA A 26 4.42 0.41 0.90
N MET A 27 5.34 0.87 1.76
CA MET A 27 6.78 0.64 1.59
C MET A 27 7.12 -0.85 1.62
N MET A 28 6.53 -1.61 2.55
CA MET A 28 6.72 -3.06 2.59
C MET A 28 6.27 -3.70 1.27
N CYS A 29 5.09 -3.35 0.73
CA CYS A 29 4.64 -3.84 -0.58
C CYS A 29 5.66 -3.57 -1.69
N VAL A 30 6.18 -2.34 -1.77
CA VAL A 30 7.18 -1.96 -2.78
C VAL A 30 8.44 -2.82 -2.62
N LEU A 31 8.98 -2.96 -1.41
CA LEU A 31 10.16 -3.79 -1.16
C LEU A 31 9.92 -5.28 -1.45
N HIS A 32 8.73 -5.80 -1.15
CA HIS A 32 8.35 -7.17 -1.50
C HIS A 32 8.33 -7.38 -3.02
N LEU A 33 7.77 -6.44 -3.77
CA LEU A 33 7.78 -6.49 -5.23
C LEU A 33 9.20 -6.40 -5.80
N GLU A 34 10.03 -5.48 -5.31
CA GLU A 34 11.42 -5.31 -5.78
C GLU A 34 12.29 -6.53 -5.47
N ARG A 35 12.18 -7.09 -4.25
CA ARG A 35 13.03 -8.19 -3.78
C ARG A 35 12.50 -9.54 -4.21
N ALA A 36 11.32 -9.91 -3.72
CA ALA A 36 10.76 -11.23 -3.95
C ALA A 36 10.13 -11.35 -5.35
N GLY A 37 9.66 -10.25 -5.92
CA GLY A 37 9.18 -10.15 -7.30
C GLY A 37 10.25 -9.84 -8.32
N GLU A 38 11.48 -9.52 -7.90
CA GLU A 38 12.58 -9.03 -8.76
C GLU A 38 12.15 -7.88 -9.67
N LEU A 39 11.17 -7.09 -9.22
CA LEU A 39 10.51 -6.07 -10.03
C LEU A 39 11.46 -4.90 -10.28
N ARG A 40 11.51 -4.43 -11.54
CA ARG A 40 12.31 -3.29 -12.00
C ARG A 40 11.45 -2.40 -12.91
N PRO A 41 11.69 -1.08 -12.98
CA PRO A 41 10.90 -0.18 -13.82
C PRO A 41 10.79 -0.63 -15.30
N SER A 42 11.86 -1.22 -15.84
CA SER A 42 11.89 -1.72 -17.21
C SER A 42 11.01 -2.94 -17.48
N HIS A 43 10.42 -3.57 -16.46
CA HIS A 43 9.56 -4.75 -16.63
C HIS A 43 8.14 -4.39 -17.07
N GLY A 44 7.76 -3.11 -16.97
CA GLY A 44 6.43 -2.62 -17.36
C GLY A 44 5.67 -1.98 -16.20
N PRO A 45 4.40 -1.63 -16.42
CA PRO A 45 3.63 -0.84 -15.47
C PRO A 45 3.26 -1.61 -14.21
N VAL A 46 3.13 -0.88 -13.11
CA VAL A 46 2.72 -1.38 -11.79
C VAL A 46 1.33 -0.90 -11.47
N LEU A 47 0.42 -1.83 -11.18
CA LEU A 47 -0.94 -1.51 -10.77
C LEU A 47 -0.99 -1.22 -9.27
N VAL A 48 -1.70 -0.17 -8.88
CA VAL A 48 -2.07 0.09 -7.48
C VAL A 48 -3.59 0.07 -7.37
N THR A 49 -4.15 -0.91 -6.65
CA THR A 49 -5.61 -0.98 -6.40
C THR A 49 -5.96 -0.21 -5.12
N GLY A 50 -7.18 0.33 -5.07
CA GLY A 50 -7.59 1.17 -3.95
C GLY A 50 -6.79 2.47 -3.89
N ALA A 51 -6.34 2.96 -5.05
CA ALA A 51 -5.34 4.02 -5.17
C ALA A 51 -5.73 5.34 -4.49
N ALA A 52 -7.04 5.63 -4.38
CA ALA A 52 -7.52 6.84 -3.71
C ALA A 52 -7.45 6.77 -2.17
N GLY A 53 -7.27 5.59 -1.58
CA GLY A 53 -7.12 5.41 -0.14
C GLY A 53 -5.71 5.72 0.35
N GLY A 54 -5.53 5.81 1.67
CA GLY A 54 -4.26 6.21 2.28
C GLY A 54 -3.06 5.35 1.92
N LEU A 55 -3.21 4.01 1.88
CA LEU A 55 -2.13 3.11 1.43
C LEU A 55 -1.84 3.32 -0.06
N GLY A 56 -2.90 3.35 -0.88
CA GLY A 56 -2.81 3.46 -2.32
C GLY A 56 -2.10 4.75 -2.78
N GLN A 57 -2.46 5.89 -2.19
CA GLN A 57 -1.83 7.18 -2.55
C GLN A 57 -0.33 7.19 -2.21
N ILE A 58 0.06 6.64 -1.05
CA ILE A 58 1.48 6.52 -0.68
C ILE A 58 2.19 5.53 -1.63
N ALA A 59 1.57 4.39 -1.95
CA ALA A 59 2.16 3.43 -2.88
C ALA A 59 2.39 4.02 -4.28
N VAL A 60 1.44 4.83 -4.79
CA VAL A 60 1.60 5.57 -6.04
C VAL A 60 2.82 6.49 -5.98
N ALA A 61 2.93 7.32 -4.93
CA ALA A 61 4.06 8.23 -4.75
C ALA A 61 5.40 7.48 -4.64
N LEU A 62 5.46 6.40 -3.87
CA LEU A 62 6.67 5.60 -3.66
C LEU A 62 7.15 4.91 -4.94
N LEU A 63 6.24 4.34 -5.72
CA LEU A 63 6.55 3.67 -6.98
C LEU A 63 6.96 4.68 -8.06
N SER A 64 6.25 5.82 -8.14
CA SER A 64 6.59 6.88 -9.09
C SER A 64 7.97 7.48 -8.80
N ALA A 65 8.28 7.76 -7.53
CA ALA A 65 9.61 8.23 -7.11
C ALA A 65 10.75 7.24 -7.44
N ARG A 66 10.43 5.95 -7.58
CA ARG A 66 11.36 4.88 -8.01
C ARG A 66 11.41 4.67 -9.52
N GLY A 67 10.70 5.50 -10.29
CA GLY A 67 10.70 5.48 -11.76
C GLY A 67 9.78 4.44 -12.38
N PHE A 68 8.88 3.81 -11.61
CA PHE A 68 7.88 2.90 -12.16
C PHE A 68 6.79 3.69 -12.90
N GLU A 69 6.31 3.13 -14.01
CA GLU A 69 5.06 3.56 -14.62
C GLU A 69 3.90 3.04 -13.77
N VAL A 70 3.20 3.93 -13.07
CA VAL A 70 2.14 3.55 -12.12
C VAL A 70 0.75 3.70 -12.76
N VAL A 71 -0.03 2.64 -12.72
CA VAL A 71 -1.46 2.65 -13.07
C VAL A 71 -2.29 2.60 -11.79
N ALA A 72 -3.02 3.66 -11.50
CA ALA A 72 -3.82 3.80 -10.28
C ALA A 72 -5.27 3.37 -10.53
N SER A 73 -5.74 2.31 -9.89
CA SER A 73 -7.13 1.84 -9.97
C SER A 73 -7.95 2.29 -8.75
N THR A 74 -9.10 2.91 -9.01
CA THR A 74 -10.00 3.39 -7.96
C THR A 74 -11.47 3.37 -8.42
N GLY A 75 -12.40 3.21 -7.48
CA GLY A 75 -13.83 3.35 -7.73
C GLY A 75 -14.30 4.80 -7.91
N ARG A 76 -13.39 5.77 -7.81
CA ARG A 76 -13.64 7.22 -7.94
C ARG A 76 -12.70 7.84 -8.99
N ALA A 77 -12.55 7.17 -10.14
CA ALA A 77 -11.49 7.50 -11.11
C ALA A 77 -11.59 8.95 -11.59
N GLU A 78 -12.77 9.39 -12.04
CA GLU A 78 -13.00 10.76 -12.47
C GLU A 78 -12.73 11.79 -11.36
N GLN A 79 -13.22 11.53 -10.14
CA GLN A 79 -13.04 12.48 -9.02
C GLN A 79 -11.61 12.53 -8.49
N GLN A 80 -10.77 11.53 -8.79
CA GLN A 80 -9.43 11.40 -8.22
C GLN A 80 -8.32 11.47 -9.28
N GLU A 81 -8.66 11.57 -10.57
CA GLU A 81 -7.66 11.51 -11.65
C GLU A 81 -6.57 12.58 -11.50
N ALA A 82 -6.97 13.85 -11.41
CA ALA A 82 -6.01 14.95 -11.27
C ALA A 82 -5.13 14.80 -10.02
N HIS A 83 -5.72 14.32 -8.91
CA HIS A 83 -5.00 14.11 -7.66
C HIS A 83 -3.97 12.99 -7.75
N LEU A 84 -4.37 11.84 -8.29
CA LEU A 84 -3.49 10.67 -8.45
C LEU A 84 -2.37 10.93 -9.47
N ARG A 85 -2.64 11.71 -10.52
CA ARG A 85 -1.60 12.16 -11.46
C ARG A 85 -0.57 13.06 -10.80
N ARG A 86 -0.98 14.00 -9.93
CA ARG A 86 -0.03 14.81 -9.14
C ARG A 86 0.84 13.97 -8.20
N LEU A 87 0.28 12.87 -7.66
CA LEU A 87 1.04 11.90 -6.87
C LEU A 87 2.00 11.03 -7.72
N GLY A 88 1.91 11.10 -9.05
CA GLY A 88 2.82 10.40 -9.96
C GLY A 88 2.23 9.20 -10.69
N ALA A 89 0.89 9.01 -10.69
CA ALA A 89 0.24 8.02 -11.55
C ALA A 89 0.35 8.41 -13.03
N ALA A 90 0.83 7.48 -13.86
CA ALA A 90 0.89 7.62 -15.31
C ALA A 90 -0.51 7.45 -15.95
N GLU A 91 -1.33 6.57 -15.38
CA GLU A 91 -2.71 6.32 -15.80
C GLU A 91 -3.60 6.16 -14.56
N VAL A 92 -4.85 6.60 -14.67
CA VAL A 92 -5.89 6.39 -13.65
C VAL A 92 -7.04 5.64 -14.30
N VAL A 93 -7.41 4.50 -13.72
CA VAL A 93 -8.46 3.62 -14.24
C VAL A 93 -9.54 3.36 -13.20
N GLY A 94 -10.71 2.95 -13.67
CA GLY A 94 -11.79 2.46 -12.83
C GLY A 94 -11.42 1.19 -12.05
N ARG A 95 -12.42 0.61 -11.38
CA ARG A 95 -12.26 -0.74 -10.79
C ARG A 95 -11.96 -1.74 -11.90
N LEU A 96 -11.15 -2.74 -11.58
CA LEU A 96 -10.93 -3.85 -12.50
C LEU A 96 -12.22 -4.65 -12.65
N GLU A 97 -12.58 -4.96 -13.89
CA GLU A 97 -13.64 -5.92 -14.18
C GLU A 97 -13.28 -7.31 -13.63
N PRO A 98 -14.27 -8.13 -13.26
CA PRO A 98 -14.04 -9.50 -12.86
C PRO A 98 -13.23 -10.28 -13.91
N PRO A 99 -12.44 -11.30 -13.50
CA PRO A 99 -11.71 -12.12 -14.45
C PRO A 99 -12.66 -12.75 -15.48
N SER A 100 -12.39 -12.53 -16.77
CA SER A 100 -13.13 -13.20 -17.86
C SER A 100 -12.70 -14.65 -18.08
N GLY A 101 -11.71 -15.14 -17.32
CA GLY A 101 -11.14 -16.47 -17.43
C GLY A 101 -9.90 -16.65 -16.54
N PRO A 102 -9.25 -17.82 -16.57
CA PRO A 102 -8.13 -18.14 -15.70
C PRO A 102 -6.85 -17.33 -16.01
N LEU A 103 -6.72 -16.86 -17.24
CA LEU A 103 -5.61 -16.04 -17.72
C LEU A 103 -6.17 -14.87 -18.53
N GLY A 104 -6.03 -13.65 -18.01
CA GLY A 104 -6.34 -12.42 -18.72
C GLY A 104 -5.17 -11.95 -19.58
N LYS A 105 -5.36 -10.87 -20.33
CA LYS A 105 -4.26 -10.19 -21.05
C LYS A 105 -3.23 -9.71 -20.01
N GLN A 106 -1.96 -9.99 -20.28
CA GLN A 106 -0.86 -9.54 -19.43
C GLN A 106 -0.73 -8.02 -19.51
N ARG A 107 -0.75 -7.35 -18.35
CA ARG A 107 -0.74 -5.89 -18.23
C ARG A 107 0.17 -5.39 -17.13
N TRP A 108 0.34 -6.12 -16.03
CA TRP A 108 1.00 -5.61 -14.83
C TRP A 108 2.30 -6.34 -14.54
N ALA A 109 3.43 -5.63 -14.54
CA ALA A 109 4.71 -6.19 -14.09
C ALA A 109 4.69 -6.46 -12.58
N GLY A 110 4.01 -5.59 -11.83
CA GLY A 110 3.75 -5.73 -10.40
C GLY A 110 2.37 -5.20 -10.02
N VAL A 111 1.88 -5.62 -8.86
CA VAL A 111 0.62 -5.12 -8.29
C VAL A 111 0.80 -4.84 -6.79
N VAL A 112 0.39 -3.65 -6.35
CA VAL A 112 0.11 -3.36 -4.93
C VAL A 112 -1.41 -3.40 -4.74
N ASP A 113 -1.89 -4.35 -3.95
CA ASP A 113 -3.30 -4.58 -3.72
C ASP A 113 -3.73 -4.27 -2.28
N SER A 114 -4.67 -3.33 -2.15
CA SER A 114 -5.31 -2.99 -0.86
C SER A 114 -6.80 -3.32 -0.83
N VAL A 115 -7.31 -3.99 -1.87
CA VAL A 115 -8.75 -4.22 -2.05
C VAL A 115 -9.11 -5.68 -1.79
N GLY A 116 -8.35 -6.66 -2.30
CA GLY A 116 -8.73 -8.06 -2.20
C GLY A 116 -9.87 -8.44 -3.15
N GLY A 117 -10.59 -9.51 -2.82
CA GLY A 117 -11.81 -9.90 -3.53
C GLY A 117 -11.62 -10.21 -5.03
N THR A 118 -12.66 -9.90 -5.80
CA THR A 118 -12.68 -10.02 -7.27
C THR A 118 -11.67 -9.11 -7.95
N THR A 119 -11.33 -7.96 -7.34
CA THR A 119 -10.30 -7.04 -7.85
C THR A 119 -8.93 -7.68 -7.82
N LEU A 120 -8.56 -8.30 -6.69
CA LEU A 120 -7.31 -9.06 -6.56
C LEU A 120 -7.27 -10.24 -7.53
N ALA A 121 -8.36 -11.02 -7.63
CA ALA A 121 -8.44 -12.11 -8.60
C ALA A 121 -8.17 -11.62 -10.03
N SER A 122 -8.77 -10.50 -10.42
CA SER A 122 -8.56 -9.89 -11.75
C SER A 122 -7.13 -9.41 -11.96
N ALA A 123 -6.53 -8.77 -10.96
CA ALA A 123 -5.15 -8.32 -11.02
C ALA A 123 -4.17 -9.51 -11.19
N ILE A 124 -4.41 -10.62 -10.48
CA ILE A 124 -3.61 -11.85 -10.61
C ILE A 124 -3.66 -12.40 -12.04
N THR A 125 -4.84 -12.51 -12.66
CA THR A 125 -4.95 -13.04 -14.04
C THR A 125 -4.34 -12.11 -15.09
N GLN A 126 -4.21 -10.83 -14.79
CA GLN A 126 -3.60 -9.81 -15.66
C GLN A 126 -2.11 -9.56 -15.36
N THR A 127 -1.54 -10.22 -14.35
CA THR A 127 -0.11 -10.07 -14.03
C THR A 127 0.74 -10.73 -15.13
N MET A 128 1.83 -10.05 -15.49
CA MET A 128 2.79 -10.49 -16.51
C MET A 128 3.58 -11.72 -16.07
N TYR A 129 4.21 -12.39 -17.03
CA TYR A 129 5.13 -13.50 -16.78
C TYR A 129 6.20 -13.09 -15.76
N ARG A 130 6.35 -13.91 -14.71
CA ARG A 130 7.21 -13.68 -13.53
C ARG A 130 6.90 -12.42 -12.74
N GLY A 131 5.75 -11.78 -12.96
CA GLY A 131 5.31 -10.66 -12.14
C GLY A 131 4.93 -11.07 -10.72
N ALA A 132 4.69 -10.08 -9.86
CA ALA A 132 4.33 -10.29 -8.47
C ALA A 132 3.18 -9.38 -8.03
N VAL A 133 2.39 -9.85 -7.07
CA VAL A 133 1.27 -9.14 -6.46
C VAL A 133 1.51 -9.10 -4.95
N ALA A 134 1.71 -7.91 -4.40
CA ALA A 134 1.76 -7.69 -2.95
C ALA A 134 0.37 -7.28 -2.46
N SER A 135 -0.27 -8.12 -1.65
CA SER A 135 -1.63 -7.88 -1.14
C SER A 135 -1.65 -7.67 0.37
N THR A 136 -2.41 -6.66 0.81
CA THR A 136 -2.52 -6.24 2.22
C THR A 136 -3.95 -6.13 2.71
N GLY A 137 -4.93 -6.05 1.80
CA GLY A 137 -6.24 -5.47 2.10
C GLY A 137 -7.42 -6.34 1.71
N VAL A 138 -8.52 -6.11 2.43
CA VAL A 138 -9.79 -6.85 2.31
C VAL A 138 -10.98 -5.90 2.10
N ALA A 139 -10.73 -4.66 1.67
CA ALA A 139 -11.76 -3.63 1.53
C ALA A 139 -12.88 -4.00 0.53
N GLY A 140 -12.57 -4.85 -0.45
CA GLY A 140 -13.51 -5.42 -1.42
C GLY A 140 -13.96 -6.84 -1.09
N GLY A 141 -13.62 -7.38 0.08
CA GLY A 141 -13.93 -8.74 0.52
C GLY A 141 -12.70 -9.62 0.76
N GLY A 142 -12.84 -10.61 1.65
CA GLY A 142 -11.78 -11.55 2.00
C GLY A 142 -11.68 -12.78 1.09
N ASP A 143 -12.69 -13.03 0.27
CA ASP A 143 -12.70 -14.19 -0.63
C ASP A 143 -11.75 -13.99 -1.82
N LEU A 144 -10.97 -15.02 -2.15
CA LEU A 144 -10.11 -15.02 -3.33
C LEU A 144 -10.55 -16.11 -4.32
N SER A 145 -11.37 -15.72 -5.29
CA SER A 145 -11.76 -16.61 -6.40
C SER A 145 -10.72 -16.54 -7.52
N ALA A 146 -9.64 -17.31 -7.39
CA ALA A 146 -8.58 -17.41 -8.38
C ALA A 146 -8.30 -18.88 -8.74
N THR A 147 -7.60 -19.10 -9.86
CA THR A 147 -7.16 -20.42 -10.30
C THR A 147 -5.65 -20.55 -10.18
N VAL A 148 -5.12 -21.77 -10.25
CA VAL A 148 -3.67 -22.00 -10.21
C VAL A 148 -2.93 -21.57 -11.49
N PHE A 149 -3.65 -21.31 -12.59
CA PHE A 149 -3.06 -21.07 -13.91
C PHE A 149 -2.06 -19.89 -13.97
N PRO A 150 -2.34 -18.70 -13.40
CA PRO A 150 -1.36 -17.61 -13.37
C PRO A 150 -0.04 -18.00 -12.69
N PHE A 151 -0.10 -18.83 -11.65
CA PHE A 151 1.07 -19.25 -10.89
C PHE A 151 1.89 -20.27 -11.67
N ILE A 152 1.26 -21.34 -12.16
CA ILE A 152 2.00 -22.45 -12.80
C ILE A 152 2.38 -22.17 -14.26
N LEU A 153 1.62 -21.34 -14.98
CA LEU A 153 1.88 -21.05 -16.40
C LEU A 153 2.61 -19.72 -16.62
N ARG A 154 2.51 -18.77 -15.68
CA ARG A 154 3.21 -17.48 -15.77
C ARG A 154 4.22 -17.23 -14.65
N GLY A 155 4.31 -18.10 -13.65
CA GLY A 155 5.21 -17.86 -12.51
C GLY A 155 4.83 -16.62 -11.70
N VAL A 156 3.54 -16.25 -11.69
CA VAL A 156 3.06 -15.13 -10.87
C VAL A 156 3.25 -15.46 -9.39
N ARG A 157 3.69 -14.48 -8.61
CA ARG A 157 3.87 -14.58 -7.15
C ARG A 157 2.78 -13.79 -6.43
N LEU A 158 2.07 -14.40 -5.49
CA LEU A 158 1.20 -13.68 -4.55
C LEU A 158 1.93 -13.57 -3.21
N LEU A 159 2.19 -12.33 -2.78
CA LEU A 159 2.97 -11.98 -1.61
C LEU A 159 2.03 -11.36 -0.57
N GLY A 160 1.80 -12.06 0.54
CA GLY A 160 1.09 -11.50 1.68
C GLY A 160 1.99 -10.51 2.43
N VAL A 161 1.46 -9.31 2.72
CA VAL A 161 2.20 -8.27 3.43
C VAL A 161 1.50 -7.96 4.75
N ASP A 162 2.18 -8.28 5.84
CA ASP A 162 1.72 -8.03 7.21
C ASP A 162 2.61 -6.96 7.86
N SER A 163 2.02 -5.80 8.16
CA SER A 163 2.71 -4.71 8.87
C SER A 163 2.58 -4.79 10.40
N THR A 164 1.87 -5.79 10.93
CA THR A 164 1.73 -6.00 12.38
C THR A 164 2.98 -6.66 12.96
N LEU A 165 3.13 -6.60 14.28
CA LEU A 165 4.14 -7.40 14.97
C LEU A 165 3.45 -8.69 15.42
N PRO A 166 4.00 -9.88 15.14
CA PRO A 166 3.37 -11.16 15.49
C PRO A 166 3.55 -11.45 16.99
N TRP A 167 2.96 -10.61 17.83
CA TRP A 167 2.93 -10.82 19.27
C TRP A 167 2.02 -12.02 19.56
N ASN A 168 2.51 -12.95 20.39
CA ASN A 168 1.75 -14.13 20.82
C ASN A 168 1.19 -15.00 19.68
N VAL A 169 1.93 -15.13 18.57
CA VAL A 169 1.59 -16.10 17.52
C VAL A 169 2.20 -17.45 17.86
N ASP A 170 1.37 -18.47 18.06
CA ASP A 170 1.82 -19.82 18.36
C ASP A 170 2.79 -20.33 17.29
N GLY A 171 3.95 -20.84 17.72
CA GLY A 171 5.00 -21.32 16.83
C GLY A 171 5.84 -20.22 16.17
N TYR A 172 5.55 -18.94 16.39
CA TYR A 172 6.40 -17.84 15.93
C TYR A 172 7.36 -17.39 17.04
N PRO A 173 8.70 -17.46 16.84
CA PRO A 173 9.64 -17.06 17.87
C PRO A 173 9.52 -15.55 18.15
N ALA A 174 9.10 -15.19 19.36
CA ALA A 174 9.03 -13.81 19.85
C ALA A 174 10.12 -13.55 20.90
N ASP A 175 11.31 -14.15 20.69
CA ASP A 175 12.47 -13.93 21.56
C ASP A 175 13.07 -12.52 21.37
N LYS A 176 13.99 -12.15 22.26
CA LYS A 176 14.60 -10.81 22.26
C LYS A 176 15.36 -10.49 20.97
N GLU A 177 15.90 -11.48 20.28
CA GLU A 177 16.64 -11.27 19.03
C GLU A 177 15.67 -10.95 17.89
N ARG A 178 14.56 -11.68 17.80
CA ARG A 178 13.49 -11.39 16.85
C ARG A 178 12.87 -10.02 17.05
N TRP A 179 12.64 -9.61 18.31
CA TRP A 179 12.19 -8.24 18.61
C TRP A 179 13.17 -7.16 18.15
N ARG A 180 14.49 -7.40 18.25
CA ARG A 180 15.50 -6.48 17.72
C ARG A 180 15.44 -6.42 16.19
N GLY A 181 15.38 -7.57 15.53
CA GLY A 181 15.24 -7.64 14.07
C GLY A 181 14.05 -6.85 13.54
N TRP A 182 12.86 -6.99 14.15
CA TRP A 182 11.69 -6.21 13.75
C TRP A 182 11.84 -4.71 14.00
N ARG A 183 12.51 -4.32 15.09
CA ARG A 183 12.78 -2.91 15.37
C ARG A 183 13.71 -2.31 14.31
N ASP A 184 14.74 -3.06 13.91
CA ASP A 184 15.71 -2.63 12.91
C ASP A 184 15.06 -2.58 11.51
N GLU A 185 14.21 -3.55 11.18
CA GLU A 185 13.39 -3.52 9.96
C GLU A 185 12.47 -2.29 9.93
N ARG A 186 11.75 -1.99 11.01
CA ARG A 186 10.91 -0.78 11.09
C ARG A 186 11.72 0.49 10.94
N ARG A 187 12.90 0.56 11.57
CA ARG A 187 13.80 1.72 11.43
C ARG A 187 14.20 1.91 9.96
N LEU A 188 14.60 0.85 9.27
CA LEU A 188 14.95 0.89 7.85
C LEU A 188 13.76 1.35 7.00
N LEU A 189 12.55 0.84 7.26
CA LEU A 189 11.34 1.27 6.57
C LEU A 189 11.11 2.79 6.73
N TRP A 190 11.28 3.32 7.95
CA TRP A 190 11.13 4.75 8.23
C TRP A 190 12.19 5.61 7.53
N GLU A 191 13.45 5.15 7.49
CA GLU A 191 14.53 5.81 6.75
C GLU A 191 14.20 5.88 5.26
N LEU A 192 13.83 4.74 4.66
CA LEU A 192 13.44 4.68 3.24
C LEU A 192 12.21 5.55 2.93
N LEU A 193 11.23 5.60 3.83
CA LEU A 193 10.05 6.44 3.68
C LEU A 193 10.42 7.93 3.70
N ALA A 194 11.29 8.33 4.63
CA ALA A 194 11.76 9.70 4.73
C ALA A 194 12.58 10.14 3.50
N GLU A 195 13.35 9.23 2.91
CA GLU A 195 14.11 9.48 1.67
C GLU A 195 13.22 9.51 0.42
N SER A 196 12.17 8.68 0.39
CA SER A 196 11.35 8.48 -0.81
C SER A 196 10.18 9.46 -0.96
N LEU A 197 9.64 9.97 0.16
CA LEU A 197 8.43 10.79 0.15
C LEU A 197 8.79 12.28 0.28
N SER A 198 8.50 13.04 -0.77
CA SER A 198 8.67 14.50 -0.75
C SER A 198 7.65 15.16 0.19
N PRO A 199 7.94 16.37 0.71
CA PRO A 199 6.96 17.16 1.46
C PRO A 199 5.67 17.41 0.68
N GLU A 200 5.76 17.60 -0.64
CA GLU A 200 4.61 17.76 -1.52
C GLU A 200 3.75 16.48 -1.58
N ALA A 201 4.38 15.31 -1.72
CA ALA A 201 3.66 14.04 -1.72
C ALA A 201 2.93 13.82 -0.38
N LEU A 202 3.59 14.12 0.74
CA LEU A 202 2.97 14.03 2.07
C LEU A 202 1.80 15.01 2.22
N SER A 203 1.93 16.24 1.73
CA SER A 203 0.84 17.21 1.71
C SER A 203 -0.33 16.79 0.83
N LEU A 204 -0.08 16.11 -0.29
CA LEU A 204 -1.13 15.57 -1.16
C LEU A 204 -1.84 14.36 -0.54
N VAL A 205 -1.11 13.53 0.22
CA VAL A 205 -1.68 12.35 0.89
C VAL A 205 -2.53 12.75 2.09
N HIS A 206 -2.14 13.80 2.81
CA HIS A 206 -2.92 14.36 3.92
C HIS A 206 -4.22 14.98 3.40
N SER A 207 -5.36 14.43 3.82
CA SER A 207 -6.67 14.88 3.36
C SER A 207 -7.43 15.74 4.35
N ASP A 208 -7.27 15.48 5.65
CA ASP A 208 -7.98 16.20 6.70
C ASP A 208 -7.30 16.03 8.07
N THR A 209 -7.62 16.92 9.00
CA THR A 209 -7.25 16.80 10.42
C THR A 209 -8.50 16.96 11.27
N ILE A 210 -8.81 15.94 12.07
CA ILE A 210 -10.00 15.88 12.91
C ILE A 210 -9.62 15.86 14.39
N GLY A 211 -10.53 16.28 15.27
CA GLY A 211 -10.34 16.09 16.70
C GLY A 211 -10.58 14.65 17.11
N LEU A 212 -10.02 14.24 18.26
CA LEU A 212 -10.28 12.92 18.84
C LEU A 212 -11.79 12.63 19.01
N ALA A 213 -12.59 13.65 19.30
CA ALA A 213 -14.05 13.53 19.46
C ALA A 213 -14.78 13.15 18.17
N ASP A 214 -14.20 13.44 16.99
CA ASP A 214 -14.83 13.22 15.68
C ASP A 214 -14.57 11.81 15.11
N VAL A 215 -13.67 11.04 15.76
CA VAL A 215 -13.27 9.70 15.32
C VAL A 215 -14.46 8.73 15.17
N PRO A 216 -15.43 8.66 16.12
CA PRO A 216 -16.59 7.79 15.98
C PRO A 216 -17.43 8.07 14.73
N ASP A 217 -17.51 9.33 14.29
CA ASP A 217 -18.26 9.75 13.12
C ASP A 217 -17.47 9.54 11.80
N TYR A 218 -16.14 9.61 11.88
CA TYR A 218 -15.25 9.38 10.73
C TYR A 218 -15.05 7.90 10.42
N ALA A 219 -14.96 7.03 11.43
CA ALA A 219 -14.64 5.62 11.23
C ALA A 219 -15.61 4.89 10.24
N PRO A 220 -16.95 5.06 10.32
CA PRO A 220 -17.87 4.45 9.37
C PRO A 220 -17.66 4.95 7.93
N LYS A 221 -17.25 6.22 7.75
CA LYS A 221 -16.96 6.79 6.42
C LYS A 221 -15.73 6.13 5.80
N ILE A 222 -14.70 5.86 6.61
CA ILE A 222 -13.48 5.15 6.17
C ILE A 222 -13.84 3.73 5.73
N LEU A 223 -14.61 2.98 6.54
CA LEU A 223 -15.00 1.60 6.22
C LEU A 223 -15.83 1.49 4.94
N LYS A 224 -16.64 2.51 4.62
CA LYS A 224 -17.41 2.60 3.37
C LYS A 224 -16.60 3.13 2.18
N GLY A 225 -15.30 3.40 2.36
CA GLY A 225 -14.44 3.97 1.32
C GLY A 225 -14.77 5.42 0.94
N GLY A 226 -15.48 6.14 1.81
CA GLY A 226 -15.90 7.53 1.60
C GLY A 226 -14.77 8.56 1.76
N ILE A 227 -13.64 8.15 2.36
CA ILE A 227 -12.48 9.01 2.59
C ILE A 227 -11.41 8.78 1.52
N ALA A 228 -10.78 9.85 1.05
CA ALA A 228 -9.59 9.80 0.22
C ALA A 228 -8.37 10.18 1.06
N GLY A 229 -7.19 9.66 0.73
CA GLY A 229 -5.93 9.99 1.41
C GLY A 229 -5.89 9.56 2.87
N ARG A 230 -5.29 10.40 3.71
CA ARG A 230 -4.99 10.16 5.12
C ARG A 230 -5.55 11.26 6.01
N VAL A 231 -6.37 10.85 6.98
CA VAL A 231 -6.89 11.72 8.03
C VAL A 231 -5.98 11.64 9.25
N LEU A 232 -5.60 12.79 9.78
CA LEU A 232 -4.90 12.91 11.05
C LEU A 232 -5.89 13.12 12.19
N VAL A 233 -5.58 12.55 13.35
CA VAL A 233 -6.35 12.78 14.58
C VAL A 233 -5.50 13.65 15.50
N ASP A 234 -5.95 14.87 15.76
CA ASP A 234 -5.39 15.72 16.80
C ASP A 234 -5.95 15.28 18.15
N VAL A 235 -5.07 14.75 18.99
CA VAL A 235 -5.39 14.23 20.32
C VAL A 235 -5.23 15.27 21.43
N GLY A 236 -4.84 16.51 21.11
CA GLY A 236 -4.63 17.57 22.09
C GLY A 236 -3.52 17.24 23.08
N GLY A 237 -2.26 17.51 22.72
CA GLY A 237 -1.11 17.30 23.60
C GLY A 237 0.18 17.94 23.08
N VAL A 238 0.59 19.02 23.77
CA VAL A 238 1.83 19.81 23.71
C VAL A 238 2.54 19.88 22.35
N ARG A 239 2.39 21.03 21.67
CA ARG A 239 3.41 21.55 20.77
C ARG A 239 4.71 21.72 21.58
N SER A 240 5.65 20.78 21.45
CA SER A 240 7.04 20.96 21.88
C SER A 240 7.89 21.33 20.68
#